data_AF-A0A519MXV4-F1
#
_entry.id   AF-A0A519MXV4-F1
#
_cell.length_a   1.000
_cell.length_b   1.000
_cell.length_c   1.000
_cell.angle_alpha   90.00
_cell.angle_beta   90.00
_cell.angle_gamma   90.00
#
_symmetry.space_group_name_H-M   'P 1'
#
loop_
_entity.id
_entity.type
_entity.pdbx_description
1 polymer ?
#
loop_
_entity_poly.entity_id
_entity_poly.type
_entity_poly.pdbx_seq_one_letter_code
_entity_poly.pdbx_strand_id
1 'polypeptide(L)' 'MRRSISYETVHEYVLENNLTDNDTIVLHPHDFDVVATEYIIENNLIMYRPVEVLGTKVQEDTTGEVRRNNIFVMQLAAS' A
#
# COMPACT_ATOMS: atom_id res chain seq x y z
N MET A 1 -8.57 18.57 -1.44
CA MET A 1 -7.12 18.30 -1.41
C MET A 1 -6.93 16.88 -1.89
N ARG A 2 -6.21 16.67 -2.99
CA ARG A 2 -5.83 15.32 -3.41
C ARG A 2 -4.65 14.94 -2.51
N ARG A 3 -4.90 14.20 -1.43
CA ARG A 3 -3.82 13.77 -0.52
C ARG A 3 -2.83 12.96 -1.35
N SER A 4 -1.55 13.31 -1.27
CA SER A 4 -0.48 12.50 -1.84
C SER A 4 -0.44 11.17 -1.10
N ILE A 5 -0.12 10.08 -1.80
CA ILE A 5 0.03 8.78 -1.16
C ILE A 5 1.26 8.81 -0.24
N SER A 6 1.06 8.36 0.99
CA SER A 6 2.04 8.19 2.06
C SER A 6 1.67 6.95 2.88
N TYR A 7 2.58 6.44 3.71
CA TYR A 7 2.32 5.35 4.64
C TYR A 7 1.13 5.67 5.56
N GLU A 8 1.05 6.88 6.08
CA GLU A 8 -0.09 7.34 6.89
C GLU A 8 -1.41 7.32 6.10
N THR A 9 -1.41 7.80 4.85
CA THR A 9 -2.62 7.82 4.02
C THR A 9 -3.10 6.39 3.70
N VAL A 10 -2.17 5.46 3.46
CA VAL A 10 -2.50 4.04 3.26
C VAL A 10 -3.04 3.43 4.55
N HIS A 11 -2.47 3.77 5.70
CA HIS A 11 -2.95 3.32 7.01
C HIS A 11 -4.38 3.79 7.31
N GLU A 12 -4.68 5.08 7.07
CA GLU A 12 -6.03 5.62 7.15
C GLU A 12 -6.98 4.89 6.19
N TYR A 13 -6.55 4.68 4.94
CA TYR A 13 -7.36 4.01 3.93
C TYR A 13 -7.74 2.58 4.32
N VAL A 14 -6.80 1.81 4.90
CA VAL A 14 -7.06 0.45 5.40
C VAL A 14 -8.15 0.48 6.49
N LEU A 15 -8.07 1.43 7.42
CA LEU A 15 -9.05 1.58 8.50
C LEU A 15 -10.42 2.03 7.97
N GLU A 16 -10.46 3.02 7.08
CA GLU A 16 -11.71 3.57 6.52
C GLU A 16 -12.47 2.54 5.69
N ASN A 17 -11.77 1.62 5.02
CA ASN A 17 -12.36 0.61 4.14
C ASN A 17 -12.43 -0.79 4.78
N ASN A 18 -12.02 -0.94 6.03
CA ASN A 18 -11.95 -2.22 6.75
C ASN A 18 -11.22 -3.31 5.94
N LEU A 19 -10.08 -2.96 5.34
CA LEU A 19 -9.30 -3.92 4.56
C LEU A 19 -8.68 -4.97 5.49
N THR A 20 -8.58 -6.18 4.97
CA THR A 20 -8.11 -7.36 5.70
C THR A 20 -6.88 -7.95 5.03
N ASP A 21 -6.35 -9.02 5.60
CA ASP A 21 -5.26 -9.82 5.02
C ASP A 21 -5.62 -10.53 3.70
N ASN A 22 -6.91 -10.59 3.36
CA ASN A 22 -7.41 -11.09 2.06
C ASN A 22 -7.41 -10.00 0.97
N ASP A 23 -7.18 -8.75 1.36
CA ASP A 23 -7.11 -7.61 0.44
C ASP A 23 -5.65 -7.29 0.13
N THR A 24 -5.40 -6.84 -1.09
CA THR A 24 -4.08 -6.39 -1.53
C THR A 24 -4.20 -5.00 -2.15
N ILE A 25 -3.55 -4.04 -1.54
CA ILE A 25 -3.42 -2.69 -2.07
C ILE A 25 -2.35 -2.71 -3.17
N VAL A 26 -2.68 -2.17 -4.33
CA VAL A 26 -1.78 -2.00 -5.47
C VAL A 26 -1.60 -0.51 -5.72
N LEU A 27 -0.34 -0.09 -5.78
CA LEU A 27 0.05 1.31 -5.96
C LEU A 27 0.89 1.48 -7.21
N HIS A 28 0.83 2.66 -7.82
CA HIS A 28 1.78 3.05 -8.86
C HIS A 28 3.22 2.96 -8.31
N PRO A 29 4.25 2.57 -9.11
CA PRO A 29 5.63 2.38 -8.63
C PRO A 29 6.18 3.53 -7.80
N HIS A 30 6.00 4.77 -8.26
CA HIS A 30 6.41 5.95 -7.49
C HIS A 30 5.75 6.07 -6.11
N ASP A 31 4.47 5.73 -6.00
CA ASP A 31 3.74 5.85 -4.73
C ASP A 31 4.12 4.69 -3.80
N PHE A 32 4.38 3.51 -4.38
CA PHE A 32 4.92 2.36 -3.64
C PHE A 32 6.30 2.68 -3.06
N ASP A 33 7.21 3.30 -3.82
CA ASP A 33 8.53 3.70 -3.32
C ASP A 33 8.45 4.64 -2.12
N VAL A 34 7.51 5.61 -2.15
CA VAL A 34 7.26 6.52 -1.03
C VAL A 34 6.80 5.75 0.20
N VAL A 35 5.77 4.91 0.05
CA VAL A 35 5.22 4.11 1.15
C VAL A 35 6.24 3.13 1.71
N ALA A 36 7.02 2.47 0.86
CA ALA A 36 8.06 1.52 1.27
C ALA A 36 9.18 2.21 2.04
N THR A 37 9.60 3.39 1.58
CA THR A 37 10.62 4.20 2.27
C THR A 37 10.14 4.62 3.65
N GLU A 38 8.93 5.17 3.75
CA GLU A 38 8.33 5.57 5.02
C GLU A 38 8.11 4.37 5.95
N TYR A 39 7.63 3.24 5.44
CA TYR A 39 7.46 2.00 6.19
C TYR A 39 8.78 1.53 6.84
N ILE A 40 9.88 1.55 6.09
CA ILE A 40 11.21 1.18 6.58
C ILE A 40 11.66 2.12 7.70
N ILE A 41 11.46 3.42 7.53
CA ILE A 41 11.85 4.45 8.50
C ILE A 41 11.03 4.31 9.78
N GLU A 42 9.69 4.27 9.67
CA GLU A 42 8.74 4.20 10.79
C GLU A 42 8.92 2.90 11.61
N ASN A 43 9.26 1.79 10.96
CA ASN A 43 9.45 0.49 11.62
C ASN A 43 10.93 0.19 11.94
N ASN A 44 11.83 1.14 11.72
CA ASN A 44 13.27 1.02 11.96
C ASN A 44 13.88 -0.28 11.38
N LEU A 45 13.49 -0.60 10.14
CA LEU A 45 13.88 -1.84 9.47
C LEU A 45 15.29 -1.72 8.88
N ILE A 46 16.11 -2.74 9.10
CA ILE A 46 17.51 -2.80 8.64
C ILE A 46 17.64 -3.53 7.28
N MET A 47 16.56 -4.17 6.81
CA MET A 47 16.52 -4.89 5.54
C MET A 47 15.13 -4.76 4.88
N TYR A 48 15.10 -4.92 3.57
CA TYR A 48 13.85 -4.90 2.80
C TYR A 48 12.92 -6.04 3.23
N ARG A 49 11.66 -5.70 3.49
CA ARG A 49 10.57 -6.65 3.77
C ARG A 49 9.35 -6.27 2.93
N PRO A 50 8.46 -7.25 2.64
CA PRO A 50 7.16 -6.93 2.06
C PRO A 50 6.47 -5.85 2.88
N VAL A 51 5.93 -4.83 2.21
CA VAL A 51 5.21 -3.74 2.86
C VAL A 51 3.84 -4.25 3.24
N GLU A 52 3.52 -4.13 4.53
CA GLU A 52 2.24 -4.55 5.08
C GLU A 52 1.73 -3.48 6.03
N VAL A 53 0.47 -3.10 5.86
CA VAL A 53 -0.19 -2.07 6.65
C VAL A 53 -1.41 -2.70 7.33
N LEU A 54 -1.35 -2.84 8.66
CA LEU A 54 -2.40 -3.46 9.48
C LEU A 54 -2.85 -4.85 8.96
N GLY A 55 -1.92 -5.70 8.50
CA GLY A 55 -2.26 -7.01 7.94
C GLY A 55 -2.57 -6.99 6.43
N THR A 56 -2.86 -5.82 5.86
CA THR A 56 -3.15 -5.67 4.43
C THR A 56 -1.84 -5.57 3.64
N LYS A 57 -1.70 -6.39 2.60
CA LYS A 57 -0.50 -6.37 1.75
C LYS A 57 -0.51 -5.14 0.84
N VAL A 58 0.64 -4.52 0.68
CA VAL A 58 0.85 -3.43 -0.27
C VAL A 58 1.85 -3.88 -1.34
N GLN A 59 1.51 -3.74 -2.61
CA GLN A 59 2.34 -4.14 -3.74
C GLN A 59 2.45 -3.05 -4.80
N GLU A 60 3.56 -3.09 -5.53
CA GLU A 60 3.80 -2.28 -6.72
C GLU A 60 2.98 -2.80 -7.91
N ASP A 61 2.38 -1.87 -8.65
CA ASP A 61 1.80 -2.15 -9.96
C ASP A 61 2.89 -2.34 -11.01
N THR A 62 2.99 -3.55 -11.55
CA THR A 62 3.91 -3.91 -12.65
C THR A 62 3.23 -3.87 -14.03
N THR A 63 1.91 -3.62 -14.07
CA THR A 63 1.10 -3.61 -15.30
C THR A 63 0.98 -2.22 -15.93
N GLY A 64 1.12 -1.16 -15.11
CA GLY A 64 0.98 0.23 -15.53
C GLY A 64 -0.47 0.76 -15.56
N GLU A 65 -1.41 -0.01 -15.01
CA GLU A 65 -2.84 0.32 -14.96
C GLU A 65 -3.17 1.27 -13.78
N VAL A 66 -2.41 1.20 -12.69
CA VAL A 66 -2.63 2.03 -11.50
C VAL A 66 -2.00 3.40 -11.72
N ARG A 67 -2.85 4.43 -11.84
CA ARG A 67 -2.39 5.82 -11.97
C ARG A 67 -1.79 6.31 -10.65
N ARG A 68 -0.78 7.17 -10.75
CA ARG A 68 -0.20 7.88 -9.61
C ARG A 68 -1.26 8.62 -8.78
N ASN A 69 -1.09 8.59 -7.46
CA ASN A 69 -1.97 9.10 -6.42
C ASN A 69 -3.36 8.43 -6.38
N ASN A 70 -3.46 7.17 -6.81
CA ASN A 70 -4.66 6.36 -6.65
C ASN A 70 -4.32 5.05 -5.94
N ILE A 71 -5.21 4.61 -5.06
CA ILE A 71 -5.16 3.30 -4.41
C ILE A 71 -6.07 2.36 -5.20
N PHE A 72 -5.53 1.23 -5.64
CA PHE A 72 -6.31 0.13 -6.19
C PHE A 72 -6.31 -1.03 -5.20
N VAL A 73 -7.44 -1.73 -5.04
CA VAL A 73 -7.55 -2.87 -4.12
C VAL A 73 -7.94 -4.10 -4.93
N MET A 74 -7.13 -5.14 -4.82
CA MET A 74 -7.42 -6.47 -5.31
C MET A 74 -7.90 -7.34 -4.16
N GLN A 75 -9.08 -7.93 -4.31
CA GLN A 75 -9.53 -8.98 -3.40
C GLN A 75 -8.96 -10.30 -3.90
N LEU A 76 -8.26 -11.05 -3.03
CA LEU A 76 -8.02 -12.45 -3.30
C LEU A 76 -9.38 -13.14 -3.30
N ALA A 77 -9.87 -13.51 -4.49
CA ALA A 77 -11.07 -14.30 -4.60
C ALA A 77 -10.86 -15.58 -3.78
N ALA A 78 -11.63 -15.74 -2.71
CA ALA A 78 -11.72 -16.99 -1.97
C ALA A 78 -12.09 -18.08 -2.98
N SER A 79 -11.10 -18.89 -3.34
CA SER A 79 -11.28 -20.07 -4.21
C SER A 79 -11.79 -21.24 -3.38
#